data_AF-F4GW37-F1
#
_entry.id   AF-F4GW37-F1
#
_cell.length_a   1.000
_cell.length_b   1.000
_cell.length_c   1.000
_cell.angle_alpha   90.00
_cell.angle_beta   90.00
_cell.angle_gamma   90.00
#
_symmetry.space_group_name_H-M   'P 1'
#
loop_
_entity.id
_entity.type
_entity.pdbx_description
1 polymer ?
#
loop_
_entity_poly.entity_id
_entity_poly.type
_entity_poly.pdbx_seq_one_letter_code
_entity_poly.pdbx_strand_id
1 'polypeptide(L)'
;MTTHQWGYERADCKGDHALNLFLEDLEHLVDHYTGQTGQQLETRVFQAQAAANKLLQAYQKNARNTDAFTSQFIEIKSVIDAQDVLQLVPIFSTGLKQHLLRLLKQSNTTTQH
;
A
#
# COMPACT_ATOMS: atom_id res chain seq x y z
N MET A 1 -22.92 -9.69 -3.91
CA MET A 1 -21.61 -9.73 -3.22
C MET A 1 -20.60 -9.17 -4.19
N THR A 2 -20.32 -7.87 -4.14
CA THR A 2 -19.29 -7.27 -4.98
C THR A 2 -17.93 -7.67 -4.40
N THR A 3 -17.28 -8.66 -5.02
CA THR A 3 -15.87 -8.95 -4.79
C THR A 3 -15.09 -7.66 -4.98
N HIS A 4 -14.41 -7.19 -3.92
CA HIS A 4 -13.46 -6.09 -4.03
C HIS A 4 -12.43 -6.48 -5.09
N GLN A 5 -12.40 -5.74 -6.19
CA GLN A 5 -11.41 -5.93 -7.26
C GLN A 5 -10.16 -5.17 -6.86
N TRP A 6 -9.02 -5.86 -6.84
CA TRP A 6 -7.75 -5.22 -6.50
C TRP A 6 -7.31 -4.30 -7.63
N GLY A 7 -6.64 -3.20 -7.30
CA GLY A 7 -6.16 -2.25 -8.27
C GLY A 7 -5.22 -2.86 -9.31
N TYR A 8 -4.37 -3.82 -8.92
CA TYR A 8 -3.48 -4.53 -9.84
C TYR A 8 -4.19 -5.41 -10.88
N GLU A 9 -5.49 -5.69 -10.70
CA GLU A 9 -6.31 -6.48 -11.64
C GLU A 9 -6.97 -5.58 -12.68
N ARG A 10 -6.92 -4.26 -12.51
CA ARG A 10 -7.58 -3.31 -13.40
C ARG A 10 -6.76 -3.09 -14.68
N ALA A 11 -7.47 -2.89 -15.79
CA ALA A 11 -6.85 -2.64 -17.09
C ALA A 11 -6.06 -1.32 -17.16
N ASP A 12 -6.38 -0.38 -16.27
CA ASP A 12 -5.73 0.93 -16.14
C ASP A 12 -4.55 0.94 -15.16
N CYS A 13 -4.17 -0.21 -14.57
CA CYS A 13 -2.98 -0.32 -13.70
C CYS A 13 -1.68 -0.13 -14.50
N LYS A 14 -1.30 1.13 -14.72
CA LYS A 14 -0.10 1.53 -15.46
C LYS A 14 0.48 2.85 -14.98
N GLY A 15 1.80 3.02 -15.13
CA GLY A 15 2.50 4.27 -14.84
C GLY A 15 2.22 4.79 -13.43
N ASP A 16 2.00 6.10 -13.32
CA ASP A 16 1.67 6.78 -12.06
C ASP A 16 0.28 6.38 -11.51
N HIS A 17 -0.65 5.94 -12.36
CA HIS A 17 -1.96 5.48 -11.90
C HIS A 17 -1.85 4.19 -11.07
N ALA A 18 -0.90 3.30 -11.41
CA ALA A 18 -0.63 2.10 -10.61
C ALA A 18 -0.18 2.44 -9.18
N LEU A 19 0.52 3.56 -8.97
CA LEU A 19 0.92 4.00 -7.63
C LEU A 19 -0.28 4.46 -6.80
N ASN A 20 -1.25 5.16 -7.41
CA ASN A 20 -2.49 5.55 -6.72
C ASN A 20 -3.28 4.31 -6.29
N LEU A 21 -3.51 3.39 -7.23
CA LEU A 21 -4.22 2.13 -6.96
C LEU A 21 -3.54 1.31 -5.86
N PHE A 22 -2.20 1.29 -5.87
CA PHE A 22 -1.42 0.60 -4.84
C PHE A 22 -1.62 1.22 -3.44
N LEU A 23 -1.72 2.55 -3.34
CA LEU A 23 -1.99 3.20 -2.05
C LEU A 23 -3.39 2.88 -1.54
N GLU A 24 -4.41 2.91 -2.40
CA GLU A 24 -5.79 2.55 -2.06
C GLU A 24 -5.88 1.09 -1.57
N ASP A 25 -5.27 0.16 -2.30
CA ASP A 25 -5.24 -1.27 -1.93
C ASP A 25 -4.48 -1.50 -0.61
N LEU A 26 -3.40 -0.76 -0.37
CA LEU A 26 -2.61 -0.89 0.85
C LEU A 26 -3.33 -0.31 2.06
N GLU A 27 -4.03 0.82 1.91
CA GLU A 27 -4.88 1.38 2.96
C GLU A 27 -5.95 0.37 3.37
N HIS A 28 -6.67 -0.20 2.39
CA HIS A 28 -7.68 -1.21 2.65
C HIS A 28 -7.10 -2.46 3.36
N LEU A 29 -5.89 -2.88 2.97
CA LEU A 29 -5.18 -3.97 3.64
C LEU A 29 -4.86 -3.63 5.09
N VAL A 30 -4.32 -2.44 5.35
CA VAL A 30 -3.96 -1.98 6.70
C VAL A 30 -5.20 -1.87 7.59
N ASP A 31 -6.29 -1.29 7.07
CA ASP A 31 -7.57 -1.17 7.79
C ASP A 31 -8.14 -2.53 8.14
N HIS A 32 -8.09 -3.48 7.20
CA HIS A 32 -8.54 -4.84 7.43
C HIS A 32 -7.84 -5.48 8.64
N TYR A 33 -6.51 -5.41 8.70
CA TYR A 33 -5.74 -6.04 9.79
C TYR A 33 -5.79 -5.24 11.10
N THR A 34 -5.95 -3.92 11.04
CA THR A 34 -6.12 -3.06 12.22
C THR A 34 -7.48 -3.33 12.88
N GLY A 35 -8.54 -3.52 12.08
CA GLY A 35 -9.89 -3.82 12.56
C GLY A 35 -10.09 -5.26 13.07
N GLN A 36 -9.13 -6.16 12.88
CA GLN A 36 -9.26 -7.53 13.39
C GLN A 36 -9.15 -7.59 14.92
N THR A 37 -10.24 -8.02 15.55
CA THR A 37 -10.32 -8.28 17.00
C THR A 37 -10.18 -9.78 17.29
N GLY A 38 -9.51 -10.14 18.39
CA GLY A 38 -9.46 -11.53 18.89
C GLY A 38 -8.24 -12.35 18.43
N GLN A 39 -7.41 -11.83 17.54
CA GLN A 39 -6.09 -12.41 17.23
C GLN A 39 -4.97 -11.73 18.02
N GLN A 40 -3.92 -12.49 18.36
CA GLN A 40 -2.70 -11.95 18.96
C GLN A 40 -2.07 -10.90 18.03
N LEU A 41 -1.53 -9.83 18.61
CA LEU A 41 -0.93 -8.72 17.85
C LEU A 41 0.18 -9.20 16.91
N GLU A 42 1.10 -10.03 17.40
CA GLU A 42 2.21 -10.55 16.60
C GLU A 42 1.73 -11.32 15.37
N THR A 43 0.68 -12.13 15.51
CA THR A 43 0.05 -12.84 14.39
C THR A 43 -0.54 -11.86 13.37
N ARG A 44 -1.24 -10.82 13.84
CA ARG A 44 -1.81 -9.79 12.97
C ARG A 44 -0.73 -9.06 12.18
N VAL A 45 0.35 -8.63 12.84
CA VAL A 45 1.49 -7.98 12.19
C VAL A 45 2.15 -8.91 11.16
N PHE A 46 2.37 -10.17 11.51
CA PHE A 46 2.96 -11.15 10.59
C PHE A 46 2.08 -11.38 9.34
N GLN A 47 0.77 -11.52 9.53
CA GLN A 47 -0.18 -11.69 8.41
C GLN A 47 -0.26 -10.43 7.54
N ALA A 48 -0.34 -9.25 8.16
CA ALA A 48 -0.32 -7.97 7.45
C ALA A 48 0.96 -7.80 6.64
N GLN A 49 2.12 -8.15 7.20
CA GLN A 49 3.40 -8.13 6.50
C GLN A 49 3.42 -9.07 5.29
N ALA A 50 2.92 -10.31 5.46
CA ALA A 50 2.84 -11.27 4.37
C ALA A 50 1.88 -10.80 3.27
N ALA A 51 0.76 -10.19 3.64
CA ALA A 51 -0.20 -9.62 2.69
C ALA A 51 0.39 -8.42 1.93
N ALA A 52 1.07 -7.50 2.63
CA ALA A 52 1.72 -6.35 2.00
C ALA A 52 2.82 -6.77 1.01
N ASN A 53 3.59 -7.81 1.34
CA ASN A 53 4.59 -8.39 0.45
C ASN A 53 3.94 -8.97 -0.82
N LYS A 54 2.83 -9.69 -0.68
CA LYS A 54 2.07 -10.23 -1.82
C LYS A 54 1.49 -9.11 -2.68
N LEU A 55 0.94 -8.06 -2.06
CA LEU A 55 0.42 -6.89 -2.76
C LEU A 55 1.50 -6.23 -3.61
N LEU A 56 2.68 -5.97 -3.02
CA LEU A 56 3.81 -5.39 -3.73
C LEU A 56 4.27 -6.26 -4.92
N GLN A 57 4.37 -7.57 -4.72
CA GLN A 57 4.71 -8.51 -5.79
C GLN A 57 3.66 -8.53 -6.91
N ALA A 58 2.37 -8.45 -6.56
CA ALA A 58 1.29 -8.38 -7.54
C ALA A 58 1.39 -7.11 -8.39
N TYR A 59 1.67 -5.95 -7.77
CA TYR A 59 1.89 -4.72 -8.50
C TYR A 59 3.15 -4.77 -9.37
N GLN A 60 4.26 -5.30 -8.85
CA GLN A 60 5.47 -5.47 -9.65
C GLN A 60 5.24 -6.35 -10.90
N LYS A 61 4.38 -7.36 -10.80
CA LYS A 61 4.07 -8.27 -11.92
C LYS A 61 3.08 -7.68 -12.93
N ASN A 62 2.07 -6.95 -12.47
CA ASN A 62 0.92 -6.57 -13.29
C ASN A 62 0.94 -5.10 -13.74
N ALA A 63 1.57 -4.21 -12.99
CA ALA A 63 1.62 -2.80 -13.34
C ALA A 63 2.47 -2.59 -14.60
N ARG A 64 1.86 -1.97 -15.61
CA ARG A 64 2.51 -1.72 -16.91
C ARG A 64 3.20 -0.36 -16.93
N ASN A 65 4.25 -0.21 -17.72
CA ASN A 65 4.93 1.08 -17.94
C ASN A 65 5.37 1.78 -16.63
N THR A 66 5.74 1.02 -15.61
CA THR A 66 6.29 1.54 -14.36
C THR A 66 7.29 0.56 -13.78
N ASP A 67 8.38 1.10 -13.27
CA ASP A 67 9.43 0.39 -12.54
C ASP A 67 9.36 0.66 -11.03
N ALA A 68 8.33 1.40 -10.58
CA ALA A 68 8.22 1.89 -9.20
C ALA A 68 8.16 0.80 -8.13
N PHE A 69 7.80 -0.42 -8.49
CA PHE A 69 7.68 -1.57 -7.58
C PHE A 69 8.89 -2.52 -7.63
N THR A 70 9.81 -2.32 -8.58
CA THR A 70 10.96 -3.20 -8.78
C THR A 70 11.95 -3.07 -7.62
N SER A 71 12.33 -4.20 -7.02
CA SER A 71 13.29 -4.26 -5.91
C SER A 71 12.89 -3.39 -4.70
N GLN A 72 11.58 -3.16 -4.52
CA GLN A 72 11.05 -2.42 -3.38
C GLN A 72 10.62 -3.38 -2.27
N PHE A 73 10.43 -2.83 -1.07
CA PHE A 73 9.89 -3.56 0.07
C PHE A 73 9.03 -2.65 0.94
N ILE A 74 8.20 -3.28 1.76
CA ILE A 74 7.34 -2.64 2.76
C ILE A 74 7.56 -3.37 4.07
N GLU A 75 7.69 -2.65 5.18
CA GLU A 75 7.71 -3.21 6.53
C GLU A 75 6.46 -2.76 7.28
N ILE A 76 5.69 -3.68 7.86
CA ILE A 76 4.54 -3.34 8.70
C ILE A 76 4.98 -3.27 10.15
N LYS A 77 4.72 -2.12 10.80
CA LYS A 77 4.97 -1.92 12.23
C LYS A 77 3.66 -1.74 12.96
N SER A 78 3.60 -2.23 14.19
CA SER A 78 2.53 -1.83 15.12
C SER A 78 3.00 -0.63 15.93
N VAL A 79 2.11 0.34 16.09
CA VAL A 79 2.31 1.51 16.96
C VAL A 79 1.03 1.74 17.75
N ILE A 80 1.17 2.33 18.93
CA ILE A 80 0.03 2.87 19.68
C ILE A 80 0.04 4.37 19.42
N ASP A 81 -1.09 4.91 18.96
CA ASP A 81 -1.23 6.34 18.71
C ASP A 81 -1.46 7.14 20.00
N ALA A 82 -1.66 8.46 19.88
CA ALA A 82 -1.87 9.34 21.03
C ALA A 82 -3.20 9.10 21.75
N GLN A 83 -4.10 8.32 21.15
CA GLN A 83 -5.43 7.98 21.64
C GLN A 83 -5.46 6.57 22.26
N ASP A 84 -4.29 5.95 22.46
CA ASP A 84 -4.12 4.58 22.97
C ASP A 84 -4.72 3.51 22.04
N VAL A 85 -4.84 3.83 20.74
CA VAL A 85 -5.34 2.91 19.72
C VAL A 85 -4.18 2.24 19.01
N LEU A 86 -4.23 0.91 18.92
CA LEU A 86 -3.32 0.13 18.12
C LEU A 86 -3.52 0.44 16.62
N GLN A 87 -2.44 0.82 15.95
CA GLN A 87 -2.40 1.08 14.52
C GLN A 87 -1.31 0.23 13.86
N LEU A 88 -1.57 -0.23 12.63
CA LEU A 88 -0.56 -0.84 11.77
C LEU A 88 -0.09 0.19 10.75
N VAL A 89 1.23 0.40 10.66
CA VAL A 89 1.82 1.43 9.81
C VAL A 89 2.76 0.80 8.78
N PRO A 90 2.54 1.02 7.47
CA PRO A 90 3.45 0.59 6.45
C PRO A 90 4.65 1.55 6.33
N ILE A 91 5.85 1.00 6.44
CA ILE A 91 7.12 1.68 6.24
C ILE A 91 7.67 1.30 4.87
N PHE A 92 7.68 2.27 3.97
CA PHE A 92 8.14 2.07 2.59
C PHE A 92 9.67 2.14 2.46
N SER A 93 10.22 1.36 1.53
CA SER A 93 11.58 1.51 1.04
C SER A 93 11.84 2.91 0.45
N THR A 94 13.10 3.33 0.44
CA THR A 94 13.49 4.67 -0.06
C THR A 94 13.06 4.89 -1.51
N GLY A 95 13.22 3.89 -2.38
CA GLY A 95 12.83 4.00 -3.80
C GLY A 95 11.32 4.22 -3.94
N LEU A 96 10.51 3.37 -3.31
CA LEU A 96 9.06 3.50 -3.33
C LEU A 96 8.61 4.86 -2.78
N LYS A 97 9.20 5.35 -1.69
CA LYS A 97 8.94 6.70 -1.17
C LYS A 97 9.21 7.79 -2.21
N GLN A 98 10.30 7.69 -2.96
CA GLN A 98 10.64 8.68 -3.99
C GLN A 98 9.62 8.70 -5.13
N HIS A 99 9.13 7.54 -5.56
CA HIS A 99 8.07 7.45 -6.56
C HIS A 99 6.76 8.07 -6.05
N LEU A 100 6.36 7.76 -4.81
CA LEU A 100 5.17 8.34 -4.17
C LEU A 100 5.28 9.86 -4.01
N LEU A 101 6.44 10.37 -3.60
CA LEU A 101 6.67 11.82 -3.49
C LEU A 101 6.63 12.51 -4.85
N ARG A 102 7.09 11.86 -5.92
CA ARG A 102 7.02 12.41 -7.29
C ARG A 102 5.58 12.54 -7.74
N LEU A 103 4.78 11.50 -7.52
CA LEU A 103 3.34 11.49 -7.77
C LEU A 103 2.64 12.64 -7.05
N LEU A 104 2.88 12.80 -5.74
CA LEU A 104 2.29 13.90 -4.96
C LEU A 104 2.68 15.28 -5.50
N LYS A 105 3.94 15.48 -5.89
CA LYS A 105 4.39 16.73 -6.50
C LYS A 105 3.68 17.02 -7.82
N GLN A 106 3.51 16.02 -8.68
CA GLN A 106 2.83 16.18 -9.97
C GLN A 106 1.35 16.53 -9.79
N SER A 107 0.67 15.86 -8.85
CA SER A 107 -0.73 16.16 -8.51
C SER A 107 -0.89 17.60 -8.02
N ASN A 108 0.01 18.08 -7.15
CA ASN A 108 -0.05 19.45 -6.63
C ASN A 108 0.21 20.50 -7.72
N THR A 109 1.09 20.25 -8.68
CA THR A 109 1.33 21.16 -9.81
C THR A 109 0.13 21.25 -10.75
N THR A 110 -0.62 20.15 -10.93
CA THR A 110 -1.78 20.10 -11.84
C THR A 110 -2.97 20.89 -11.30
N THR A 111 -3.10 21.00 -9.98
CA THR A 111 -4.16 21.78 -9.31
C THR A 111 -3.90 23.29 -9.29
N GLN A 112 -2.69 23.74 -9.67
CA GLN A 112 -2.33 25.17 -9.71
C GLN A 112 -2.47 25.83 -11.08
N HIS A 113 -3.14 25.19 -12.04
CA HIS A 113 -3.40 25.73 -13.38
C HIS A 113 -4.88 25.95 -13.66
#